data_AF-A0A1S2K0Q6-F1
#
_entry.id   AF-A0A1S2K0Q6-F1
#
_cell.length_a   1.000
_cell.length_b   1.000
_cell.length_c   1.000
_cell.angle_alpha   90.00
_cell.angle_beta   90.00
_cell.angle_gamma   90.00
#
_symmetry.space_group_name_H-M   'P 1'
#
loop_
_entity.id
_entity.type
_entity.pdbx_description
1 polymer ?
#
loop_
_entity_poly.entity_id
_entity_poly.type
_entity_poly.pdbx_seq_one_letter_code
_entity_poly.pdbx_strand_id
1 'polypeptide(L)'
;MDNTGPRILSLDIETSPVVAHAWALFKQNVAINQIIEHPRTICFAAKFMDERKVHFYSEFEHTHNGMVRAAHALLDEADVVMHFNGDRFDLPRLNTEFILAGLTPPAPYKSIDLYKVIKGNFNFTSNKLAYVSERLGLAGKVKHDGHELWIKCLAGDPKAWAQMRRYNVRDVRLLEEIYDKVRPWIDNHPHHGLYTGQGDVCPNCGGVDLERRGFALTGVGRFQRYRCRACGTWSRSNRRDHGVTTTQAKGR
;
A
#
# COMPACT_ATOMS: atom_id res chain seq x y z
N MET A 1 -9.11 -1.13 -24.32
CA MET A 1 -7.92 -1.61 -23.59
C MET A 1 -8.38 -2.86 -22.87
N ASP A 2 -7.87 -4.01 -23.28
CA ASP A 2 -8.25 -5.29 -22.65
C ASP A 2 -7.83 -5.23 -21.18
N ASN A 3 -8.81 -5.29 -20.28
CA ASN A 3 -8.55 -5.12 -18.85
C ASN A 3 -7.71 -6.29 -18.35
N THR A 4 -6.45 -6.05 -17.97
CA THR A 4 -5.49 -7.09 -17.54
C THR A 4 -5.53 -7.40 -16.04
N GLY A 5 -6.38 -6.71 -15.27
CA GLY A 5 -6.55 -6.90 -13.83
C GLY A 5 -7.05 -5.63 -13.14
N PRO A 6 -7.09 -5.59 -11.80
CA PRO A 6 -7.29 -4.35 -11.07
C PRO A 6 -6.19 -3.34 -11.38
N ARG A 7 -6.53 -2.05 -11.49
CA ARG A 7 -5.54 -0.96 -11.50
C ARG A 7 -5.00 -0.74 -10.09
N ILE A 8 -3.77 -1.20 -9.86
CA ILE A 8 -3.09 -1.10 -8.56
C ILE A 8 -2.19 0.13 -8.56
N LEU A 9 -2.48 1.09 -7.69
CA LEU A 9 -1.68 2.29 -7.45
C LEU A 9 -0.76 2.07 -6.25
N SER A 10 0.55 1.99 -6.49
CA SER A 10 1.57 2.10 -5.45
C SER A 10 1.67 3.56 -5.00
N LEU A 11 1.63 3.81 -3.69
CA LEU A 11 1.60 5.17 -3.12
C LEU A 11 2.50 5.30 -1.89
N ASP A 12 3.21 6.41 -1.79
CA ASP A 12 4.01 6.81 -0.64
C ASP A 12 4.01 8.35 -0.50
N ILE A 13 3.83 8.87 0.72
CA ILE A 13 3.81 10.32 0.98
C ILE A 13 4.93 10.75 1.93
N GLU A 14 5.29 12.03 1.83
CA GLU A 14 6.14 12.69 2.81
C GLU A 14 5.39 13.82 3.51
N THR A 15 5.59 13.94 4.81
CA THR A 15 4.89 14.93 5.64
C THR A 15 5.86 15.86 6.36
N SER A 16 5.48 17.12 6.52
CA SER A 16 6.19 18.04 7.41
C SER A 16 6.09 17.59 8.87
N PRO A 17 7.08 17.91 9.72
CA PRO A 17 6.94 17.75 11.15
C PRO A 17 5.89 18.71 11.71
N VAL A 18 5.38 18.41 12.90
CA VAL A 18 4.70 19.41 13.73
C VAL A 18 5.73 20.47 14.12
N VAL A 19 5.41 21.75 13.93
CA VAL A 19 6.23 22.86 14.45
C VAL A 19 5.58 23.36 15.73
N ALA A 20 6.32 23.37 16.84
CA ALA A 20 5.78 23.74 18.15
C ALA A 20 6.82 24.37 19.08
N HIS A 21 6.36 25.17 20.04
CA HIS A 21 7.18 25.68 21.14
C HIS A 21 7.34 24.63 22.25
N ALA A 22 8.58 24.39 22.68
CA ALA A 22 8.89 23.53 23.83
C ALA A 22 9.88 24.23 24.77
N TRP A 23 9.72 24.05 26.08
CA TRP A 23 10.57 24.68 27.10
C TRP A 23 11.93 24.00 27.28
N ALA A 24 12.01 22.71 26.96
CA ALA A 24 13.24 21.93 27.06
C ALA A 24 13.23 20.78 26.05
N LEU A 25 14.37 20.10 25.87
CA LEU A 25 14.50 19.00 24.92
C LEU A 25 13.90 17.67 25.45
N PHE A 26 13.91 17.44 26.76
CA PHE A 26 13.58 16.14 27.34
C PHE A 26 12.24 16.15 28.11
N LYS A 27 11.47 15.07 27.98
CA LYS A 27 10.23 14.78 28.73
C LYS A 27 9.18 15.91 28.68
N GLN A 28 9.07 16.61 27.55
CA GLN A 28 8.02 17.60 27.34
C GLN A 28 6.83 16.96 26.62
N ASN A 29 5.62 17.29 27.05
CA ASN A 29 4.41 17.05 26.27
C ASN A 29 4.08 18.35 25.53
N VAL A 30 3.80 18.27 24.22
CA VAL A 30 3.39 19.43 23.41
C VAL A 30 1.87 19.50 23.42
N ALA A 31 1.31 20.51 24.08
CA ALA A 31 -0.12 20.79 24.08
C ALA A 31 -0.55 21.50 22.77
N ILE A 32 -1.85 21.43 22.46
CA ILE A 32 -2.41 21.98 21.20
C ILE A 32 -2.10 23.48 21.04
N ASN A 33 -2.17 24.25 22.12
CA ASN A 33 -1.87 25.69 22.12
C ASN A 33 -0.38 26.02 21.91
N GLN A 34 0.51 25.02 21.92
CA GLN A 34 1.94 25.19 21.63
C GLN A 34 2.27 24.92 20.16
N ILE A 35 1.31 24.42 19.37
CA ILE A 35 1.49 24.16 17.94
C ILE A 35 1.51 25.49 17.19
N ILE A 36 2.57 25.69 16.41
CA ILE A 36 2.75 26.82 15.49
C ILE A 36 2.24 26.40 14.10
N GLU A 37 2.63 25.21 13.64
CA GLU A 37 2.20 24.66 12.36
C GLU A 37 1.79 23.19 12.51
N HIS A 38 0.63 22.87 11.94
CA HIS A 38 0.17 21.50 11.83
C HIS A 38 0.94 20.74 10.74
N PRO A 39 1.16 19.42 10.91
CA PRO A 39 1.84 18.61 9.92
C PRO A 39 0.93 18.46 8.69
N ARG A 40 1.52 18.62 7.51
CA ARG A 40 0.86 18.49 6.20
C ARG A 40 1.67 17.58 5.29
N THR A 41 1.03 17.07 4.25
CA THR A 41 1.73 16.39 3.15
C THR A 41 2.53 17.42 2.37
N ILE A 42 3.81 17.15 2.10
CA ILE A 42 4.71 18.07 1.37
C ILE A 42 5.07 17.54 -0.02
N CYS A 43 5.06 16.22 -0.21
CA CYS A 43 5.08 15.56 -1.50
C CYS A 43 4.48 14.16 -1.42
N PHE A 44 4.19 13.61 -2.59
CA PHE A 44 3.90 12.19 -2.74
C PHE A 44 4.45 11.67 -4.06
N ALA A 45 4.69 10.37 -4.09
CA ALA A 45 4.97 9.62 -5.28
C ALA A 45 3.90 8.53 -5.43
N ALA A 46 3.49 8.28 -6.67
CA ALA A 46 2.55 7.23 -6.98
C ALA A 46 2.86 6.58 -8.33
N LYS A 47 2.54 5.31 -8.50
CA LYS A 47 2.74 4.60 -9.76
C LYS A 47 1.68 3.52 -9.92
N PHE A 48 0.99 3.54 -11.05
CA PHE A 48 0.17 2.41 -11.46
C PHE A 48 1.07 1.26 -11.92
N MET A 49 0.76 0.04 -11.47
CA MET A 49 1.57 -1.16 -11.75
C MET A 49 1.68 -1.48 -13.24
N ASP A 50 0.65 -1.14 -14.03
CA ASP A 50 0.56 -1.32 -15.48
C ASP A 50 1.20 -0.18 -16.28
N GLU A 51 1.72 0.86 -15.61
CA GLU A 51 2.36 1.99 -16.24
C GLU A 51 3.87 2.05 -15.93
N ARG A 52 4.65 2.66 -16.83
CA ARG A 52 6.09 2.91 -16.58
C ARG A 52 6.33 4.20 -15.78
N LYS A 53 5.40 5.14 -15.86
CA LYS A 53 5.55 6.49 -15.31
C LYS A 53 5.35 6.45 -13.80
N VAL A 54 6.26 7.11 -13.07
CA VAL A 54 6.03 7.47 -11.67
C VAL A 54 5.50 8.90 -11.65
N HIS A 55 4.35 9.09 -11.02
CA HIS A 55 3.76 10.38 -10.71
C HIS A 55 4.42 10.90 -9.45
N PHE A 56 4.90 12.13 -9.48
CA PHE A 56 5.42 12.80 -8.30
C PHE A 56 4.92 14.23 -8.30
N TYR A 57 4.37 14.64 -7.17
CA TYR A 57 3.91 16.00 -6.92
C TYR A 57 4.45 16.47 -5.57
N SER A 58 4.76 17.75 -5.49
CA SER A 58 5.23 18.41 -4.29
C SER A 58 4.62 19.79 -4.18
N GLU A 59 4.50 20.29 -2.96
CA GLU A 59 4.05 21.67 -2.72
C GLU A 59 4.99 22.70 -3.35
N PHE A 60 6.28 22.36 -3.49
CA PHE A 60 7.31 23.20 -4.10
C PHE A 60 7.15 23.35 -5.62
N GLU A 61 6.82 22.28 -6.33
CA GLU A 61 6.69 22.31 -7.80
C GLU A 61 5.24 22.58 -8.27
N HIS A 62 4.23 22.25 -7.45
CA HIS A 62 2.84 22.17 -7.91
C HIS A 62 1.83 22.96 -7.07
N THR A 63 2.30 23.73 -6.09
CA THR A 63 1.49 24.26 -4.97
C THR A 63 0.90 23.15 -4.10
N HIS A 64 0.59 23.47 -2.83
CA HIS A 64 -0.06 22.50 -1.93
C HIS A 64 -1.40 22.00 -2.48
N ASN A 65 -2.27 22.91 -2.93
CA ASN A 65 -3.60 22.56 -3.42
C ASN A 65 -3.54 21.72 -4.71
N GLY A 66 -2.64 22.08 -5.64
CA GLY A 66 -2.44 21.32 -6.88
C GLY A 66 -1.95 19.89 -6.61
N MET A 67 -1.01 19.73 -5.68
CA MET A 67 -0.55 18.41 -5.22
C MET A 67 -1.70 17.61 -4.58
N VAL A 68 -2.47 18.19 -3.66
CA VAL A 68 -3.58 17.50 -2.98
C VAL A 68 -4.65 17.03 -3.99
N ARG A 69 -5.01 17.87 -4.97
CA ARG A 69 -5.96 17.49 -6.04
C ARG A 69 -5.41 16.39 -6.93
N ALA A 70 -4.11 16.39 -7.23
CA ALA A 70 -3.48 15.33 -8.00
C ALA A 70 -3.49 13.98 -7.25
N ALA A 71 -3.22 13.98 -5.94
CA ALA A 71 -3.33 12.78 -5.11
C ALA A 71 -4.77 12.24 -5.10
N HIS A 72 -5.75 13.13 -4.94
CA HIS A 72 -7.17 12.78 -4.96
C HIS A 72 -7.57 12.12 -6.28
N ALA A 73 -7.22 12.73 -7.42
CA ALA A 73 -7.54 12.20 -8.74
C ALA A 73 -6.92 10.82 -9.00
N LEU A 74 -5.66 10.61 -8.61
CA LEU A 74 -5.00 9.30 -8.77
C LEU A 74 -5.65 8.21 -7.91
N LEU A 75 -6.07 8.56 -6.68
CA LEU A 75 -6.80 7.64 -5.82
C LEU A 75 -8.21 7.34 -6.35
N ASP A 76 -8.87 8.32 -6.97
CA ASP A 76 -10.20 8.18 -7.58
C ASP A 76 -10.19 7.20 -8.77
N GLU A 77 -9.06 7.13 -9.48
CA GLU A 77 -8.85 6.20 -10.59
C GLU A 77 -8.46 4.77 -10.17
N ALA A 78 -8.05 4.56 -8.92
CA ALA A 78 -7.47 3.30 -8.48
C ALA A 78 -8.54 2.29 -8.03
N ASP A 79 -8.45 1.05 -8.52
CA ASP A 79 -9.22 -0.06 -7.94
C ASP A 79 -8.63 -0.50 -6.60
N VAL A 80 -7.29 -0.41 -6.51
CA VAL A 80 -6.49 -0.88 -5.39
C VAL A 80 -5.37 0.10 -5.10
N VAL A 81 -5.17 0.44 -3.85
CA VAL A 81 -4.06 1.27 -3.39
C VAL A 81 -3.12 0.42 -2.55
N MET A 82 -1.86 0.34 -2.98
CA MET A 82 -0.81 -0.40 -2.33
C MET A 82 0.18 0.56 -1.66
N HIS A 83 0.50 0.30 -0.41
CA HIS A 83 1.40 1.14 0.38
C HIS A 83 2.10 0.31 1.48
N PHE A 84 2.94 0.96 2.27
CA PHE A 84 3.59 0.35 3.42
C PHE A 84 3.22 1.08 4.72
N ASN A 85 2.28 0.52 5.48
CA ASN A 85 1.70 1.13 6.69
C ASN A 85 0.83 2.39 6.44
N GLY A 86 0.38 2.59 5.20
CA GLY A 86 -0.45 3.73 4.80
C GLY A 86 -1.90 3.67 5.29
N ASP A 87 -2.42 2.50 5.68
CA ASP A 87 -3.75 2.38 6.29
C ASP A 87 -3.83 3.15 7.61
N ARG A 88 -2.69 3.34 8.27
CA ARG A 88 -2.57 4.06 9.55
C ARG A 88 -1.87 5.41 9.41
N PHE A 89 -1.31 5.73 8.24
CA PHE A 89 -0.50 6.92 8.04
C PHE A 89 -0.88 7.68 6.77
N ASP A 90 -0.47 7.19 5.59
CA ASP A 90 -0.63 7.86 4.30
C ASP A 90 -2.09 8.21 3.99
N LEU A 91 -2.99 7.23 4.06
CA LEU A 91 -4.40 7.42 3.70
C LEU A 91 -5.12 8.33 4.69
N PRO A 92 -4.99 8.19 6.02
CA PRO A 92 -5.51 9.17 6.97
C PRO A 92 -4.96 10.58 6.78
N ARG A 93 -3.67 10.72 6.45
CA ARG A 93 -3.04 12.03 6.19
C ARG A 93 -3.64 12.66 4.93
N LEU A 94 -3.72 11.93 3.83
CA LEU A 94 -4.34 12.42 2.60
C LEU A 94 -5.83 12.74 2.77
N ASN A 95 -6.59 11.91 3.49
CA ASN A 95 -7.99 12.23 3.82
C ASN A 95 -8.12 13.53 4.62
N THR A 96 -7.15 13.82 5.50
CA THR A 96 -7.07 15.10 6.21
C THR A 96 -6.83 16.26 5.24
N GLU A 97 -5.91 16.10 4.28
CA GLU A 97 -5.70 17.10 3.23
C GLU A 97 -6.96 17.31 2.37
N PHE A 98 -7.67 16.23 2.02
CA PHE A 98 -8.87 16.29 1.19
C PHE A 98 -10.00 17.07 1.87
N ILE A 99 -10.31 16.75 3.14
CA ILE A 99 -11.36 17.45 3.85
C ILE A 99 -11.01 18.93 4.07
N LEU A 100 -9.74 19.26 4.35
CA LEU A 100 -9.28 20.65 4.48
C LEU A 100 -9.31 21.41 3.14
N ALA A 101 -9.14 20.71 2.02
CA ALA A 101 -9.27 21.27 0.67
C ALA A 101 -10.72 21.32 0.16
N GLY A 102 -11.71 20.91 0.97
CA GLY A 102 -13.12 20.86 0.58
C GLY A 102 -13.46 19.76 -0.42
N LEU A 103 -12.62 18.72 -0.52
CA LEU A 103 -12.83 17.55 -1.35
C LEU A 103 -13.60 16.47 -0.57
N THR A 104 -14.51 15.78 -1.25
CA THR A 104 -15.11 14.54 -0.75
C THR A 104 -14.11 13.39 -0.87
N PRO A 105 -14.36 12.24 -0.21
CA PRO A 105 -13.54 11.05 -0.44
C PRO A 105 -13.44 10.70 -1.94
N PRO A 106 -12.29 10.19 -2.41
CA PRO A 106 -12.18 9.61 -3.75
C PRO A 106 -13.06 8.35 -3.86
N ALA A 107 -13.19 7.82 -5.08
CA ALA A 107 -13.87 6.57 -5.35
C ALA A 107 -13.38 5.44 -4.41
N PRO A 108 -14.27 4.54 -3.95
CA PRO A 108 -13.88 3.46 -3.06
C PRO A 108 -12.88 2.49 -3.72
N TYR A 109 -11.72 2.31 -3.10
CA TYR A 109 -10.70 1.35 -3.51
C TYR A 109 -10.48 0.26 -2.46
N LYS A 110 -9.80 -0.83 -2.85
CA LYS A 110 -9.26 -1.81 -1.91
C LYS A 110 -7.85 -1.38 -1.47
N SER A 111 -7.48 -1.72 -0.24
CA SER A 111 -6.14 -1.41 0.28
C SER A 111 -5.30 -2.68 0.39
N ILE A 112 -4.05 -2.61 -0.08
CA ILE A 112 -3.00 -3.60 0.16
C ILE A 112 -1.91 -2.93 1.00
N ASP A 113 -1.96 -3.17 2.31
CA ASP A 113 -0.93 -2.73 3.23
C ASP A 113 0.18 -3.78 3.37
N LEU A 114 1.31 -3.55 2.72
CA LEU A 114 2.45 -4.47 2.75
C LEU A 114 3.04 -4.62 4.16
N TYR A 115 2.94 -3.60 5.03
CA TYR A 115 3.40 -3.71 6.40
C TYR A 115 2.58 -4.74 7.19
N LYS A 116 1.26 -4.78 6.97
CA LYS A 116 0.39 -5.80 7.59
C LYS A 116 0.70 -7.20 7.06
N VAL A 117 0.93 -7.34 5.76
CA VAL A 117 1.34 -8.61 5.14
C VAL A 117 2.65 -9.09 5.77
N ILE A 118 3.64 -8.19 5.88
CA ILE A 118 4.94 -8.51 6.49
C ILE A 118 4.78 -8.95 7.95
N LYS A 119 4.08 -8.15 8.75
CA LYS A 119 3.88 -8.41 10.18
C LYS A 119 3.06 -9.66 10.47
N GLY A 120 2.11 -10.00 9.60
CA GLY A 120 1.22 -11.15 9.79
C GLY A 120 1.85 -12.48 9.40
N ASN A 121 2.78 -12.48 8.43
CA ASN A 121 3.31 -13.70 7.85
C ASN A 121 4.78 -13.99 8.21
N PHE A 122 5.55 -12.98 8.64
CA PHE A 122 6.99 -13.12 8.82
C PHE A 122 7.45 -12.60 10.19
N ASN A 123 8.58 -13.14 10.66
CA ASN A 123 9.22 -12.74 11.91
C ASN A 123 10.56 -12.03 11.66
N PHE A 124 10.53 -10.91 10.93
CA PHE A 124 11.72 -10.08 10.75
C PHE A 124 12.08 -9.37 12.06
N THR A 125 13.38 -9.17 12.31
CA THR A 125 13.86 -8.41 13.48
C THR A 125 13.32 -6.98 13.52
N SER A 126 13.08 -6.38 12.35
CA SER A 126 12.40 -5.10 12.21
C SER A 126 11.45 -5.15 11.01
N ASN A 127 10.24 -4.61 11.16
CA ASN A 127 9.28 -4.50 10.07
C ASN A 127 9.38 -3.15 9.32
N LYS A 128 10.45 -2.39 9.53
CA LYS A 128 10.69 -1.15 8.77
C LYS A 128 11.00 -1.50 7.32
N LEU A 129 10.46 -0.71 6.38
CA LEU A 129 10.62 -0.89 4.93
C LEU A 129 12.09 -1.08 4.52
N ALA A 130 13.02 -0.27 5.06
CA ALA A 130 14.44 -0.39 4.78
C ALA A 130 15.04 -1.75 5.21
N TYR A 131 14.66 -2.25 6.40
CA TYR A 131 15.16 -3.54 6.89
C TYR A 131 14.57 -4.70 6.09
N VAL A 132 13.26 -4.65 5.82
CA VAL A 132 12.56 -5.71 5.07
C VAL A 132 13.11 -5.80 3.64
N SER A 133 13.27 -4.68 2.95
CA SER A 133 13.83 -4.65 1.59
C SER A 133 15.24 -5.23 1.51
N GLU A 134 16.13 -4.85 2.43
CA GLU A 134 17.48 -5.40 2.53
C GLU A 134 17.45 -6.92 2.76
N ARG A 135 16.63 -7.39 3.70
CA ARG A 135 16.50 -8.83 4.01
C ARG A 135 15.90 -9.65 2.87
N LEU A 136 15.13 -9.03 1.99
CA LEU A 136 14.61 -9.65 0.75
C LEU A 136 15.60 -9.58 -0.42
N GLY A 137 16.80 -9.03 -0.21
CA GLY A 137 17.84 -8.90 -1.24
C GLY A 137 17.51 -7.84 -2.29
N LEU A 138 16.65 -6.87 -1.96
CA LEU A 138 16.30 -5.76 -2.86
C LEU A 138 17.30 -4.63 -2.69
N ALA A 139 17.46 -3.81 -3.74
CA ALA A 139 18.22 -2.58 -3.61
C ALA A 139 17.50 -1.69 -2.57
N GLY A 140 18.11 -1.50 -1.40
CA GLY A 140 17.46 -0.83 -0.28
C GLY A 140 17.09 0.64 -0.55
N LYS A 141 16.62 1.33 0.49
CA LYS A 141 16.31 2.76 0.42
C LYS A 141 17.54 3.61 0.08
N VAL A 142 17.31 4.72 -0.63
CA VAL A 142 18.33 5.78 -0.75
C VAL A 142 18.54 6.37 0.65
N LYS A 143 19.80 6.40 1.11
CA LYS A 143 20.14 7.09 2.37
C LYS A 143 19.84 8.59 2.22
N HIS A 144 19.19 9.17 3.22
CA HIS A 144 18.93 10.60 3.31
C HIS A 144 19.51 11.15 4.62
N ASP A 145 19.63 12.48 4.71
CA ASP A 145 20.23 13.20 5.86
C ASP A 145 19.31 13.20 7.11
N GLY A 146 18.44 12.19 7.24
CA GLY A 146 17.42 12.16 8.28
C GLY A 146 16.51 13.38 8.22
N HIS A 147 16.17 13.91 9.38
CA HIS A 147 15.28 15.07 9.56
C HIS A 147 15.77 16.34 8.84
N GLU A 148 17.08 16.49 8.63
CA GLU A 148 17.67 17.68 8.01
C GLU A 148 17.19 17.89 6.57
N LEU A 149 16.95 16.81 5.83
CA LEU A 149 16.39 16.88 4.47
C LEU A 149 15.02 17.57 4.45
N TRP A 150 14.15 17.29 5.42
CA TRP A 150 12.82 17.89 5.53
C TRP A 150 12.94 19.38 5.82
N ILE A 151 13.81 19.76 6.76
CA ILE A 151 14.02 21.18 7.10
C ILE A 151 14.53 21.97 5.88
N LYS A 152 15.49 21.43 5.11
CA LYS A 152 15.96 22.06 3.88
C LYS A 152 14.86 22.19 2.82
N CYS A 153 14.00 21.18 2.68
CA CYS A 153 12.85 21.25 1.78
C CYS A 153 11.86 22.35 2.20
N LEU A 154 11.53 22.43 3.49
CA LEU A 154 10.64 23.46 4.03
C LEU A 154 11.23 24.88 3.93
N ALA A 155 12.56 25.00 3.92
CA ALA A 155 13.27 26.24 3.63
C ALA A 155 13.35 26.58 2.13
N GLY A 156 12.77 25.76 1.25
CA GLY A 156 12.71 26.00 -0.19
C GLY A 156 13.98 25.64 -0.96
N ASP A 157 14.89 24.84 -0.41
CA ASP A 157 16.13 24.44 -1.09
C ASP A 157 15.84 23.51 -2.30
N PRO A 158 16.11 23.95 -3.55
CA PRO A 158 15.84 23.13 -4.73
C PRO A 158 16.65 21.82 -4.79
N LYS A 159 17.87 21.79 -4.23
CA LYS A 159 18.69 20.57 -4.20
C LYS A 159 18.13 19.55 -3.23
N ALA A 160 17.64 20.01 -2.07
CA ALA A 160 16.94 19.17 -1.11
C ALA A 160 15.66 18.60 -1.72
N TRP A 161 14.86 19.42 -2.42
CA TRP A 161 13.67 18.95 -3.13
C TRP A 161 13.99 17.91 -4.22
N ALA A 162 15.07 18.10 -4.97
CA ALA A 162 15.52 17.10 -5.93
C ALA A 162 15.93 15.77 -5.26
N GLN A 163 16.53 15.83 -4.06
CA GLN A 163 16.84 14.64 -3.26
C GLN A 163 15.57 13.98 -2.70
N MET A 164 14.62 14.77 -2.19
CA MET A 164 13.33 14.29 -1.70
C MET A 164 12.55 13.57 -2.80
N ARG A 165 12.49 14.15 -4.01
CA ARG A 165 11.90 13.53 -5.19
C ARG A 165 12.53 12.17 -5.50
N ARG A 166 13.86 12.07 -5.51
CA ARG A 166 14.56 10.79 -5.74
C ARG A 166 14.22 9.75 -4.67
N TYR A 167 14.16 10.17 -3.41
CA TYR A 167 13.86 9.31 -2.28
C TYR A 167 12.43 8.74 -2.36
N ASN A 168 11.42 9.59 -2.46
CA ASN A 168 10.00 9.20 -2.48
C ASN A 168 9.64 8.40 -3.75
N VAL A 169 10.23 8.75 -4.91
CA VAL A 169 10.11 7.93 -6.14
C VAL A 169 10.76 6.55 -5.98
N ARG A 170 11.89 6.43 -5.25
CA ARG A 170 12.51 5.12 -5.00
C ARG A 170 11.62 4.28 -4.10
N ASP A 171 11.02 4.85 -3.06
CA ASP A 171 10.17 4.12 -2.12
C ASP A 171 8.98 3.49 -2.83
N VAL A 172 8.30 4.21 -3.73
CA VAL A 172 7.22 3.64 -4.56
C VAL A 172 7.69 2.47 -5.43
N ARG A 173 8.85 2.57 -6.07
CA ARG A 173 9.40 1.44 -6.86
C ARG A 173 9.75 0.26 -5.98
N LEU A 174 10.25 0.53 -4.77
CA LEU A 174 10.57 -0.50 -3.79
C LEU A 174 9.30 -1.21 -3.28
N LEU A 175 8.15 -0.53 -3.19
CA LEU A 175 6.87 -1.17 -2.89
C LEU A 175 6.53 -2.24 -3.92
N GLU A 176 6.70 -1.96 -5.22
CA GLU A 176 6.45 -2.93 -6.29
C GLU A 176 7.37 -4.15 -6.18
N GLU A 177 8.67 -3.92 -5.95
CA GLU A 177 9.66 -4.98 -5.76
C GLU A 177 9.33 -5.88 -4.56
N ILE A 178 8.88 -5.29 -3.44
CA ILE A 178 8.45 -6.04 -2.25
C ILE A 178 7.16 -6.79 -2.55
N TYR A 179 6.18 -6.13 -3.16
CA TYR A 179 4.92 -6.74 -3.55
C TYR A 179 5.14 -7.98 -4.38
N ASP A 180 6.04 -7.97 -5.36
CA ASP A 180 6.38 -9.13 -6.17
C ASP A 180 6.89 -10.31 -5.32
N LYS A 181 7.69 -10.04 -4.29
CA LYS A 181 8.20 -11.07 -3.37
C LYS A 181 7.12 -11.62 -2.44
N VAL A 182 6.22 -10.76 -1.96
CA VAL A 182 5.25 -11.14 -0.92
C VAL A 182 3.84 -11.40 -1.45
N ARG A 183 3.59 -11.19 -2.75
CA ARG A 183 2.29 -11.38 -3.42
C ARG A 183 1.58 -12.68 -3.05
N PRO A 184 2.27 -13.83 -2.91
CA PRO A 184 1.63 -15.10 -2.55
C PRO A 184 1.08 -15.17 -1.14
N TRP A 185 1.51 -14.26 -0.28
CA TRP A 185 1.16 -14.15 1.14
C TRP A 185 0.09 -13.09 1.40
N ILE A 186 -0.47 -12.49 0.33
CA ILE A 186 -1.56 -11.51 0.40
C ILE A 186 -2.89 -12.27 0.32
N ASP A 187 -3.46 -12.60 1.47
CA ASP A 187 -4.68 -13.43 1.56
C ASP A 187 -5.93 -12.73 1.00
N ASN A 188 -6.04 -11.41 1.17
CA ASN A 188 -7.20 -10.62 0.74
C ASN A 188 -6.91 -9.78 -0.52
N HIS A 189 -6.12 -10.32 -1.44
CA HIS A 189 -5.86 -9.65 -2.71
C HIS A 189 -7.18 -9.54 -3.51
N PRO A 190 -7.49 -8.37 -4.09
CA PRO A 190 -8.62 -8.24 -5.01
C PRO A 190 -8.47 -9.23 -6.17
N HIS A 191 -9.48 -10.08 -6.36
CA HIS A 191 -9.39 -11.20 -7.29
C HIS A 191 -9.31 -10.67 -8.73
N HIS A 192 -8.19 -10.91 -9.43
CA HIS A 192 -7.97 -10.41 -10.80
C HIS A 192 -9.14 -10.73 -11.75
N GLY A 193 -9.66 -11.96 -11.68
CA GLY A 193 -10.82 -12.39 -12.48
C GLY A 193 -12.10 -11.55 -12.33
N LEU A 194 -12.28 -10.83 -11.21
CA LEU A 194 -13.43 -9.93 -11.03
C LEU A 194 -13.31 -8.65 -11.87
N TYR A 195 -12.09 -8.26 -12.25
CA TYR A 195 -11.83 -7.07 -13.07
C TYR A 195 -11.71 -7.43 -14.56
N THR A 196 -11.18 -8.60 -14.87
CA THR A 196 -10.98 -9.06 -16.26
C THR A 196 -12.17 -9.84 -16.82
N GLY A 197 -13.10 -10.28 -15.98
CA GLY A 197 -14.19 -11.19 -16.36
C GLY A 197 -13.75 -12.65 -16.59
N GLN A 198 -12.48 -12.98 -16.30
CA GLN A 198 -11.95 -14.34 -16.47
C GLN A 198 -12.10 -15.16 -15.20
N GLY A 199 -12.73 -16.34 -15.29
CA GLY A 199 -13.01 -17.20 -14.13
C GLY A 199 -11.85 -18.08 -13.67
N ASP A 200 -10.98 -18.51 -14.59
CA ASP A 200 -9.95 -19.54 -14.35
C ASP A 200 -8.54 -18.94 -14.25
N VAL A 201 -8.40 -17.91 -13.40
CA VAL A 201 -7.13 -17.19 -13.21
C VAL A 201 -6.72 -17.16 -11.75
N CYS A 202 -5.41 -17.00 -11.51
CA CYS A 202 -4.89 -16.76 -10.18
C CYS A 202 -5.50 -15.48 -9.59
N PRO A 203 -6.03 -15.51 -8.35
CA PRO A 203 -6.63 -14.34 -7.72
C PRO A 203 -5.68 -13.16 -7.57
N ASN A 204 -4.38 -13.42 -7.37
CA ASN A 204 -3.42 -12.37 -7.01
C ASN A 204 -2.57 -11.86 -8.19
N CYS A 205 -2.49 -12.60 -9.29
CA CYS A 205 -1.66 -12.17 -10.44
C CYS A 205 -2.35 -12.29 -11.80
N GLY A 206 -3.55 -12.87 -11.87
CA GLY A 206 -4.25 -13.10 -13.14
C GLY A 206 -3.67 -14.23 -14.00
N GLY A 207 -2.59 -14.88 -13.58
CA GLY A 207 -1.97 -15.98 -14.33
C GLY A 207 -2.89 -17.20 -14.46
N VAL A 208 -2.92 -17.81 -15.64
CA VAL A 208 -3.76 -18.98 -15.98
C VAL A 208 -3.10 -20.33 -15.68
N ASP A 209 -1.79 -20.36 -15.44
CA ASP A 209 -1.07 -21.60 -15.11
C ASP A 209 -1.30 -22.01 -13.65
N LEU A 210 -2.44 -22.67 -13.44
CA LEU A 210 -2.92 -23.15 -12.15
C LEU A 210 -2.75 -24.67 -12.03
N GLU A 211 -1.93 -25.09 -11.07
CA GLU A 211 -1.77 -26.50 -10.73
C GLU A 211 -2.85 -26.94 -9.74
N ARG A 212 -3.71 -27.87 -10.16
CA ARG A 212 -4.67 -28.54 -9.28
C ARG A 212 -3.94 -29.37 -8.21
N ARG A 213 -3.98 -28.96 -6.93
CA ARG A 213 -3.16 -29.57 -5.87
C ARG A 213 -3.84 -29.73 -4.51
N GLY A 214 -4.35 -30.94 -4.28
CA GLY A 214 -5.01 -31.33 -3.03
C GLY A 214 -6.31 -30.56 -2.79
N PHE A 215 -6.75 -30.52 -1.53
CA PHE A 215 -8.03 -29.89 -1.16
C PHE A 215 -7.84 -28.89 -0.02
N ALA A 216 -8.65 -27.83 -0.03
CA ALA A 216 -8.85 -26.96 1.11
C ALA A 216 -10.05 -27.47 1.91
N LEU A 217 -9.86 -27.68 3.22
CA LEU A 217 -10.92 -28.09 4.13
C LEU A 217 -11.40 -26.87 4.93
N THR A 218 -12.71 -26.71 5.01
CA THR A 218 -13.38 -25.81 5.96
C THR A 218 -14.16 -26.66 6.96
N GLY A 219 -14.76 -26.04 7.98
CA GLY A 219 -15.50 -26.79 9.02
C GLY A 219 -16.59 -27.74 8.50
N VAL A 220 -17.14 -27.52 7.30
CA VAL A 220 -18.21 -28.34 6.72
C VAL A 220 -18.01 -28.69 5.24
N GLY A 221 -16.85 -28.39 4.66
CA GLY A 221 -16.67 -28.47 3.21
C GLY A 221 -15.24 -28.77 2.77
N ARG A 222 -15.15 -29.48 1.64
CA ARG A 222 -13.93 -29.74 0.87
C ARG A 222 -14.03 -29.00 -0.44
N PHE A 223 -12.97 -28.28 -0.80
CA PHE A 223 -12.87 -27.46 -2.02
C PHE A 223 -11.59 -27.82 -2.76
N GLN A 224 -11.63 -27.81 -4.09
CA GLN A 224 -10.44 -28.05 -4.88
C GLN A 224 -9.45 -26.91 -4.69
N ARG A 225 -8.20 -27.21 -4.34
CA ARG A 225 -7.14 -26.21 -4.18
C ARG A 225 -6.27 -26.13 -5.43
N TYR A 226 -5.77 -24.93 -5.73
CA TYR A 226 -4.87 -24.63 -6.83
C TYR A 226 -3.64 -23.88 -6.34
N ARG A 227 -2.49 -24.16 -6.93
CA ARG A 227 -1.28 -23.35 -6.76
C ARG A 227 -0.94 -22.70 -8.10
N CYS A 228 -0.85 -21.37 -8.12
CA CYS A 228 -0.36 -20.67 -9.29
C CYS A 228 1.14 -20.95 -9.47
N ARG A 229 1.54 -21.38 -10.67
CA ARG A 229 2.96 -21.63 -10.97
C ARG A 229 3.76 -20.36 -11.25
N ALA A 230 3.09 -19.28 -11.66
CA ALA A 230 3.72 -17.99 -11.94
C ALA A 230 4.11 -17.23 -10.66
N CYS A 231 3.15 -16.98 -9.76
CA CYS A 231 3.44 -16.25 -8.51
C CYS A 231 3.59 -17.17 -7.28
N GLY A 232 3.05 -18.39 -7.30
CA GLY A 232 3.06 -19.27 -6.12
C GLY A 232 1.86 -19.14 -5.19
N THR A 233 0.93 -18.20 -5.45
CA THR A 233 -0.30 -18.02 -4.66
C THR A 233 -1.12 -19.29 -4.62
N TRP A 234 -1.64 -19.59 -3.43
CA TRP A 234 -2.63 -20.62 -3.20
C TRP A 234 -4.04 -20.06 -3.30
N SER A 235 -4.92 -20.79 -3.98
CA SER A 235 -6.33 -20.45 -4.12
C SER A 235 -7.20 -21.71 -4.08
N ARG A 236 -8.52 -21.56 -3.99
CA ARG A 236 -9.46 -22.69 -4.00
C ARG A 236 -10.67 -22.38 -4.87
N SER A 237 -11.31 -23.43 -5.39
CA SER A 237 -12.60 -23.31 -6.07
C SER A 237 -13.66 -22.71 -5.14
N ASN A 238 -14.58 -21.94 -5.71
CA ASN A 238 -15.82 -21.54 -5.04
C ASN A 238 -16.83 -22.69 -4.96
N ARG A 239 -16.78 -23.62 -5.92
CA ARG A 239 -17.60 -24.84 -5.94
C ARG A 239 -17.11 -25.79 -4.86
N ARG A 240 -18.02 -26.17 -3.96
CA ARG A 240 -17.81 -27.23 -2.97
C ARG A 240 -17.73 -28.57 -3.70
N ASP A 241 -16.66 -29.31 -3.45
CA ASP A 241 -16.42 -30.64 -4.00
C ASP A 241 -17.12 -31.71 -3.15
N HIS A 242 -17.00 -31.61 -1.83
CA HIS A 242 -17.70 -32.48 -0.87
C HIS A 242 -18.09 -31.68 0.37
N GLY A 243 -19.14 -32.08 1.09
CA GLY A 243 -19.57 -31.44 2.32
C GLY A 243 -20.16 -32.44 3.30
N VAL A 244 -20.08 -32.09 4.58
CA VAL A 244 -20.70 -32.87 5.65
C VAL A 244 -21.87 -32.07 6.22
N THR A 245 -22.95 -32.77 6.56
CA THR A 245 -24.13 -32.17 7.18
C THR A 245 -24.20 -32.63 8.63
N THR A 246 -24.25 -31.67 9.55
CA THR A 246 -24.52 -31.95 10.96
C THR A 246 -25.99 -31.68 11.22
N THR A 247 -26.77 -32.74 11.44
CA THR A 247 -28.18 -32.64 11.84
C THR A 247 -28.39 -33.23 13.23
N GLN A 248 -29.41 -32.75 13.93
CA GLN A 248 -29.84 -33.37 15.18
C GLN A 248 -30.20 -34.85 14.94
N ALA A 249 -29.66 -35.76 15.75
CA ALA A 249 -30.04 -37.16 15.69
C ALA A 249 -31.53 -37.29 16.04
N LYS A 250 -32.33 -37.93 15.18
CA LYS A 250 -33.71 -38.29 15.52
C LYS A 250 -33.63 -39.36 16.61
N GLY A 251 -34.12 -39.05 17.81
CA GLY A 251 -34.15 -39.97 18.95
C GLY A 251 -34.88 -41.26 18.59
N ARG A 252 -34.32 -42.39 19.02
CA ARG A 252 -34.98 -43.71 19.00
C ARG A 252 -36.04 -43.79 20.07
#